data_AF-A0A1H2GG03-F1
#
_entry.id   AF-A0A1H2GG03-F1
#
_cell.length_a   1.000
_cell.length_b   1.000
_cell.length_c   1.000
_cell.angle_alpha   90.00
_cell.angle_beta   90.00
_cell.angle_gamma   90.00
#
_symmetry.space_group_name_H-M   'P 1'
#
loop_
_entity.id
_entity.type
_entity.pdbx_description
1 polymer ?
#
loop_
_entity_poly.entity_id
_entity_poly.type
_entity_poly.pdbx_seq_one_letter_code
_entity_poly.pdbx_strand_id
1 'polypeptide(L)'
;MKTTIAIVTSCVAAAALAAGCSATHEADTTDATDAGSARELADLAGAGIHFDYTPLDSAADAVGQADLIVSGTVVDVTEGIRLDNPAAAAAGRSADAYPTFVIAVDEVLAGAPEQVTDGKVYVSVQTNIAHGPDELAVLNPQAEIVAVLDDITTWRPQPDTTVTRPSAIPSQAGLYAPYRDGLWLQGAADDDMLGIDVAHSDLAPGWGAVHDLTDFSAAIKQAVASD
;
A
#
# COMPACT_ATOMS: atom_id res chain seq x y z
N MET A 1 41.04 -24.21 -42.91
CA MET A 1 42.34 -23.63 -42.46
C MET A 1 42.17 -23.30 -40.98
N LYS A 2 42.58 -24.18 -40.05
CA LYS A 2 43.88 -24.17 -39.35
C LYS A 2 44.42 -22.75 -39.12
N THR A 3 44.45 -22.29 -37.87
CA THR A 3 45.72 -22.07 -37.12
C THR A 3 45.40 -21.89 -35.62
N THR A 4 45.89 -22.84 -34.83
CA THR A 4 46.11 -22.80 -33.38
C THR A 4 47.36 -21.95 -33.09
N ILE A 5 47.45 -21.26 -31.94
CA ILE A 5 48.69 -21.14 -31.13
C ILE A 5 48.30 -20.68 -29.71
N ALA A 6 48.84 -21.41 -28.73
CA ALA A 6 48.77 -21.17 -27.29
C ALA A 6 50.05 -20.46 -26.81
N ILE A 7 50.08 -20.01 -25.54
CA ILE A 7 51.10 -20.33 -24.51
C ILE A 7 51.10 -19.27 -23.38
N VAL A 8 50.69 -19.72 -22.19
CA VAL A 8 51.35 -19.65 -20.86
C VAL A 8 52.27 -18.47 -20.55
N THR A 9 52.07 -17.81 -19.40
CA THR A 9 53.14 -17.54 -18.41
C THR A 9 52.51 -17.26 -17.03
N SER A 10 52.85 -18.12 -16.07
CA SER A 10 52.63 -17.93 -14.63
C SER A 10 53.78 -17.10 -14.03
N CYS A 11 53.46 -16.19 -13.11
CA CYS A 11 54.43 -15.63 -12.16
C CYS A 11 53.90 -15.77 -10.73
N VAL A 12 54.83 -16.16 -9.84
CA VAL A 12 54.67 -16.49 -8.42
C VAL A 12 55.28 -15.37 -7.57
N ALA A 13 54.75 -15.24 -6.34
CA ALA A 13 55.28 -14.57 -5.14
C ALA A 13 55.18 -13.04 -5.05
N ALA A 14 54.60 -12.53 -3.95
CA ALA A 14 55.26 -12.42 -2.65
C ALA A 14 54.25 -12.01 -1.56
N ALA A 15 54.37 -12.64 -0.39
CA ALA A 15 53.74 -12.19 0.84
C ALA A 15 54.47 -10.96 1.38
N ALA A 16 53.72 -9.89 1.65
CA ALA A 16 54.17 -8.79 2.49
C ALA A 16 53.14 -8.60 3.62
N LEU A 17 53.55 -9.03 4.82
CA LEU A 17 52.90 -8.70 6.08
C LEU A 17 53.10 -7.21 6.34
N ALA A 18 52.03 -6.42 6.22
CA ALA A 18 51.97 -5.07 6.76
C ALA A 18 50.94 -5.07 7.90
N ALA A 19 51.46 -5.14 9.13
CA ALA A 19 50.71 -4.80 10.33
C ALA A 19 50.49 -3.27 10.32
N GLY A 20 49.33 -2.85 9.82
CA GLY A 20 48.83 -1.49 9.99
C GLY A 20 47.56 -1.55 10.83
N CYS A 21 47.65 -1.06 12.06
CA CYS A 21 46.48 -0.75 12.89
C CYS A 21 45.71 0.39 12.23
N SER A 22 44.84 0.04 11.29
CA SER A 22 43.73 0.89 10.89
C SER A 22 42.51 0.28 11.56
N ALA A 23 41.89 1.06 12.44
CA ALA A 23 40.60 0.75 12.99
C ALA A 23 39.70 0.35 11.82
N THR A 24 39.39 -0.93 11.73
CA THR A 24 38.31 -1.43 10.91
C THR A 24 37.08 -0.78 11.52
N HIS A 25 36.68 0.34 10.95
CA HIS A 25 35.28 0.72 10.94
C HIS A 25 34.62 -0.50 10.27
N GLU A 26 34.08 -1.39 11.09
CA GLU A 26 32.97 -2.22 10.65
C GLU A 26 32.01 -1.22 10.05
N ALA A 27 32.02 -1.15 8.72
CA ALA A 27 30.92 -0.58 7.99
C ALA A 27 29.77 -1.47 8.42
N ASP A 28 29.05 -0.98 9.43
CA ASP A 28 27.68 -1.32 9.71
C ASP A 28 27.06 -1.51 8.34
N THR A 29 26.79 -2.77 7.99
CA THR A 29 25.98 -3.11 6.85
C THR A 29 24.66 -2.45 7.16
N THR A 30 24.54 -1.23 6.67
CA THR A 30 23.34 -0.42 6.64
C THR A 30 22.28 -1.38 6.18
N ASP A 31 21.31 -1.62 7.06
CA ASP A 31 20.24 -2.59 6.90
C ASP A 31 19.90 -2.70 5.43
N ALA A 32 20.01 -3.91 4.89
CA ALA A 32 19.31 -4.21 3.65
C ALA A 32 17.86 -3.85 3.95
N THR A 33 17.44 -2.67 3.49
CA THR A 33 16.05 -2.24 3.43
C THR A 33 15.30 -3.48 2.98
N ASP A 34 14.39 -4.00 3.81
CA ASP A 34 13.73 -5.29 3.61
C ASP A 34 13.13 -5.32 2.21
N ALA A 35 13.91 -5.79 1.24
CA ALA A 35 13.63 -5.54 -0.16
C ALA A 35 12.43 -6.40 -0.54
N GLY A 36 11.27 -5.76 -0.67
CA GLY A 36 10.00 -6.44 -0.91
C GLY A 36 9.04 -6.46 0.29
N SER A 37 9.37 -5.88 1.44
CA SER A 37 8.40 -5.64 2.52
C SER A 37 7.54 -4.41 2.20
N ALA A 38 6.26 -4.45 2.58
CA ALA A 38 5.32 -3.34 2.50
C ALA A 38 5.36 -2.43 3.74
N ARG A 39 6.20 -2.73 4.75
CA ARG A 39 6.23 -2.02 6.03
C ARG A 39 6.54 -0.54 5.91
N GLU A 40 7.58 -0.17 5.15
CA GLU A 40 7.94 1.24 5.00
C GLU A 40 6.82 2.04 4.30
N LEU A 41 6.15 1.44 3.30
CA LEU A 41 4.98 2.04 2.68
C LEU A 41 3.82 2.21 3.67
N ALA A 42 3.48 1.16 4.44
CA ALA A 42 2.38 1.20 5.41
C ALA A 42 2.63 2.22 6.52
N ASP A 43 3.85 2.22 7.08
CA ASP A 43 4.29 3.14 8.12
C ASP A 43 4.23 4.59 7.63
N LEU A 44 4.75 4.86 6.42
CA LEU A 44 4.74 6.22 5.87
C LEU A 44 3.33 6.70 5.51
N ALA A 45 2.50 5.81 4.95
CA ALA A 45 1.12 6.13 4.60
C ALA A 45 0.27 6.46 5.85
N GLY A 46 0.50 5.74 6.96
CA GLY A 46 -0.19 5.95 8.24
C GLY A 46 0.44 7.01 9.16
N ALA A 47 1.66 7.47 8.88
CA ALA A 47 2.45 8.26 9.82
C ALA A 47 1.76 9.56 10.29
N GLY A 48 1.50 9.69 11.59
CA GLY A 48 0.97 10.93 12.19
C GLY A 48 -0.51 11.15 11.94
N ILE A 49 -1.20 10.09 11.51
CA ILE A 49 -2.64 10.03 11.39
C ILE A 49 -3.16 9.39 12.68
N HIS A 50 -4.23 9.97 13.24
CA HIS A 50 -4.94 9.37 14.36
C HIS A 50 -6.42 9.64 14.17
N PHE A 51 -7.19 8.58 13.96
CA PHE A 51 -8.64 8.66 13.87
C PHE A 51 -9.31 8.01 15.07
N ASP A 52 -10.36 8.68 15.55
CA ASP A 52 -11.36 8.00 16.36
C ASP A 52 -12.31 7.29 15.38
N TYR A 53 -12.23 5.97 15.33
CA TYR A 53 -13.04 5.14 14.45
C TYR A 53 -13.53 3.90 15.20
N THR A 54 -14.63 3.33 14.72
CA THR A 54 -15.12 2.02 15.15
C THR A 54 -14.55 0.97 14.18
N PRO A 55 -13.68 0.05 14.65
CA PRO A 55 -13.15 -1.02 13.80
C PRO A 55 -14.25 -1.93 13.26
N LEU A 56 -13.97 -2.61 12.15
CA LEU A 56 -14.79 -3.68 11.62
C LEU A 56 -14.78 -4.87 12.59
N ASP A 57 -15.97 -5.32 13.00
CA ASP A 57 -16.10 -6.33 14.04
C ASP A 57 -15.75 -7.75 13.57
N SER A 58 -15.91 -8.03 12.27
CA SER A 58 -15.69 -9.34 11.66
C SER A 58 -15.70 -9.27 10.12
N ALA A 59 -15.38 -10.38 9.45
CA ALA A 59 -15.52 -10.49 8.00
C ALA A 59 -16.96 -10.29 7.50
N ALA A 60 -17.97 -10.74 8.26
CA ALA A 60 -19.38 -10.53 7.89
C ALA A 60 -19.79 -9.06 8.03
N ASP A 61 -19.27 -8.36 9.04
CA ASP A 61 -19.46 -6.91 9.16
C ASP A 61 -18.79 -6.17 7.99
N ALA A 62 -17.55 -6.52 7.64
CA ALA A 62 -16.88 -5.96 6.46
C ALA A 62 -17.70 -6.12 5.17
N VAL A 63 -18.26 -7.32 4.91
CA VAL A 63 -19.15 -7.58 3.77
C VAL A 63 -20.43 -6.74 3.84
N GLY A 64 -20.99 -6.53 5.03
CA GLY A 64 -22.20 -5.75 5.22
C GLY A 64 -22.02 -4.24 5.09
N GLN A 65 -20.81 -3.72 5.33
CA GLN A 65 -20.52 -2.28 5.26
C GLN A 65 -19.96 -1.84 3.91
N ALA A 66 -19.16 -2.69 3.26
CA ALA A 66 -18.42 -2.31 2.07
C ALA A 66 -19.30 -2.24 0.81
N ASP A 67 -19.01 -1.28 -0.06
CA ASP A 67 -19.53 -1.27 -1.43
C ASP A 67 -18.78 -2.26 -2.32
N LEU A 68 -17.49 -2.47 -2.05
CA LEU A 68 -16.63 -3.39 -2.79
C LEU A 68 -15.53 -3.94 -1.88
N ILE A 69 -15.22 -5.23 -1.99
CA ILE A 69 -14.04 -5.83 -1.36
C ILE A 69 -13.22 -6.54 -2.43
N VAL A 70 -11.94 -6.19 -2.56
CA VAL A 70 -11.05 -6.77 -3.58
C VAL A 70 -9.79 -7.33 -2.96
N SER A 71 -9.22 -8.33 -3.62
CA SER A 71 -7.80 -8.67 -3.48
C SER A 71 -7.05 -8.34 -4.77
N GLY A 72 -5.77 -8.02 -4.65
CA GLY A 72 -4.96 -7.64 -5.80
C GLY A 72 -3.55 -7.23 -5.44
N THR A 73 -2.96 -6.40 -6.29
CA THR A 73 -1.62 -5.84 -6.11
C THR A 73 -1.66 -4.32 -6.23
N VAL A 74 -0.98 -3.61 -5.33
CA VAL A 74 -0.75 -2.16 -5.47
C VAL A 74 0.28 -1.94 -6.57
N VAL A 75 -0.16 -1.53 -7.77
CA VAL A 75 0.73 -1.39 -8.93
C VAL A 75 1.29 0.02 -9.09
N ASP A 76 0.68 1.01 -8.45
CA ASP A 76 1.12 2.41 -8.50
C ASP A 76 0.55 3.22 -7.32
N VAL A 77 1.22 4.32 -6.98
CA VAL A 77 0.70 5.35 -6.07
C VAL A 77 0.82 6.69 -6.78
N THR A 78 -0.30 7.34 -7.06
CA THR A 78 -0.36 8.58 -7.84
C THR A 78 -0.93 9.73 -7.02
N GLU A 79 -0.78 10.96 -7.52
CA GLU A 79 -1.64 12.07 -7.10
C GLU A 79 -3.10 11.60 -7.20
N GLY A 80 -3.85 11.80 -6.13
CA GLY A 80 -5.28 11.48 -6.07
C GLY A 80 -6.12 12.74 -5.94
N ILE A 81 -7.30 12.62 -5.31
CA ILE A 81 -8.24 13.72 -5.27
C ILE A 81 -7.72 14.89 -4.43
N ARG A 82 -8.08 16.09 -4.88
CA ARG A 82 -7.82 17.35 -4.17
C ARG A 82 -9.11 18.02 -3.77
N LEU A 83 -9.14 18.53 -2.55
CA LEU A 83 -10.27 19.29 -2.03
C LEU A 83 -9.95 20.77 -2.05
N ASP A 84 -10.68 21.52 -2.85
CA ASP A 84 -10.68 22.98 -2.76
C ASP A 84 -11.84 23.42 -1.86
N ASN A 85 -11.48 23.91 -0.67
CA ASN A 85 -12.41 24.44 0.31
C ASN A 85 -12.13 25.94 0.51
N PRO A 86 -12.97 26.84 -0.02
CA PRO A 86 -12.78 28.28 0.08
C PRO A 86 -12.70 28.78 1.53
N ALA A 87 -13.44 28.18 2.46
CA ALA A 87 -13.39 28.55 3.87
C ALA A 87 -12.08 28.09 4.55
N ALA A 88 -11.55 26.93 4.18
CA ALA A 88 -10.23 26.48 4.62
C ALA A 88 -9.12 27.38 4.06
N ALA A 89 -9.18 27.70 2.77
CA ALA A 89 -8.25 28.60 2.11
C ALA A 89 -8.26 30.02 2.71
N ALA A 90 -9.44 30.56 3.00
CA ALA A 90 -9.59 31.86 3.68
C ALA A 90 -9.00 31.86 5.10
N ALA A 91 -8.98 30.70 5.76
CA ALA A 91 -8.33 30.50 7.06
C ALA A 91 -6.82 30.18 6.94
N GLY A 92 -6.24 30.22 5.74
CA GLY A 92 -4.83 29.91 5.49
C GLY A 92 -4.47 28.43 5.62
N ARG A 93 -5.46 27.53 5.54
CA ARG A 93 -5.24 26.08 5.52
C ARG A 93 -4.98 25.61 4.09
N SER A 94 -4.04 24.68 3.92
CA SER A 94 -3.76 24.04 2.63
C SER A 94 -4.94 23.21 2.16
N ALA A 95 -5.06 23.05 0.84
CA ALA A 95 -5.97 22.08 0.25
C ALA A 95 -5.58 20.67 0.68
N ASP A 96 -6.57 19.87 1.08
CA ASP A 96 -6.35 18.46 1.39
C ASP A 96 -6.12 17.70 0.08
N ALA A 97 -5.09 16.86 0.06
CA ALA A 97 -4.77 15.97 -1.05
C ALA A 97 -4.71 14.54 -0.52
N TYR A 98 -5.34 13.63 -1.25
CA TYR A 98 -5.40 12.21 -0.90
C TYR A 98 -4.64 11.47 -2.00
N PRO A 99 -3.47 10.88 -1.75
CA PRO A 99 -2.85 10.02 -2.75
C PRO A 99 -3.80 8.87 -3.13
N THR A 100 -3.66 8.38 -4.36
CA THR A 100 -4.46 7.26 -4.85
C THR A 100 -3.59 6.04 -5.05
N PHE A 101 -3.94 4.97 -4.36
CA PHE A 101 -3.38 3.65 -4.59
C PHE A 101 -4.13 3.05 -5.77
N VAL A 102 -3.37 2.68 -6.80
CA VAL A 102 -3.92 1.99 -7.97
C VAL A 102 -3.74 0.51 -7.77
N ILE A 103 -4.84 -0.21 -7.59
CA ILE A 103 -4.83 -1.65 -7.34
C ILE A 103 -5.18 -2.35 -8.64
N ALA A 104 -4.29 -3.22 -9.12
CA ALA A 104 -4.65 -4.22 -10.11
C ALA A 104 -5.43 -5.33 -9.39
N VAL A 105 -6.68 -5.53 -9.77
CA VAL A 105 -7.59 -6.46 -9.09
C VAL A 105 -7.39 -7.86 -9.65
N ASP A 106 -7.05 -8.79 -8.77
CA ASP A 106 -6.98 -10.22 -9.09
C ASP A 106 -8.35 -10.88 -8.86
N GLU A 107 -9.05 -10.48 -7.79
CA GLU A 107 -10.35 -11.02 -7.42
C GLU A 107 -11.24 -9.98 -6.74
N VAL A 108 -12.54 -10.02 -7.06
CA VAL A 108 -13.58 -9.31 -6.30
C VAL A 108 -14.14 -10.29 -5.29
N LEU A 109 -13.85 -10.05 -4.01
CA LEU A 109 -14.25 -10.91 -2.89
C LEU A 109 -15.71 -10.68 -2.49
N ALA A 110 -16.17 -9.43 -2.54
CA ALA A 110 -17.56 -9.02 -2.32
C ALA A 110 -17.86 -7.75 -3.13
N GLY A 111 -19.14 -7.50 -3.47
CA GLY A 111 -19.56 -6.37 -4.31
C GLY A 111 -19.71 -6.74 -5.79
N ALA A 112 -19.88 -5.73 -6.65
CA ALA A 112 -20.26 -5.94 -8.04
C ALA A 112 -19.02 -5.86 -8.97
N PRO A 113 -18.66 -6.92 -9.73
CA PRO A 113 -17.44 -6.93 -10.54
C PRO A 113 -17.33 -5.81 -11.58
N GLU A 114 -18.46 -5.29 -12.07
CA GLU A 114 -18.53 -4.15 -12.98
C GLU A 114 -17.99 -2.83 -12.40
N GLN A 115 -17.81 -2.76 -11.08
CA GLN A 115 -17.18 -1.63 -10.39
C GLN A 115 -15.66 -1.55 -10.65
N VAL A 116 -15.04 -2.66 -11.09
CA VAL A 116 -13.63 -2.70 -11.49
C VAL A 116 -13.47 -2.18 -12.92
N THR A 117 -12.68 -1.12 -13.09
CA THR A 117 -12.48 -0.48 -14.40
C THR A 117 -11.15 -0.91 -15.01
N ASP A 118 -11.21 -1.59 -16.15
CA ASP A 118 -10.02 -2.08 -16.87
C ASP A 118 -9.09 -2.94 -15.98
N GLY A 119 -9.69 -3.74 -15.10
CA GLY A 119 -8.97 -4.59 -14.13
C GLY A 119 -8.37 -3.82 -12.95
N LYS A 120 -8.78 -2.56 -12.71
CA LYS A 120 -8.26 -1.72 -11.64
C LYS A 120 -9.33 -1.08 -10.78
N VAL A 121 -8.96 -0.80 -9.54
CA VAL A 121 -9.67 0.12 -8.64
C VAL A 121 -8.73 1.23 -8.18
N TYR A 122 -9.31 2.39 -7.90
CA TYR A 122 -8.58 3.62 -7.55
C TYR A 122 -8.99 4.04 -6.15
N VAL A 123 -8.09 3.85 -5.18
CA VAL A 123 -8.38 4.00 -3.76
C VAL A 123 -7.71 5.27 -3.23
N SER A 124 -8.51 6.27 -2.87
CA SER A 124 -8.05 7.49 -2.21
C SER A 124 -7.72 7.18 -0.76
N VAL A 125 -6.43 7.24 -0.43
CA VAL A 125 -5.92 7.00 0.91
C VAL A 125 -5.69 8.33 1.58
N GLN A 126 -6.17 8.49 2.81
CA GLN A 126 -5.81 9.64 3.62
C GLN A 126 -4.41 9.40 4.17
N THR A 127 -3.45 10.24 3.78
CA THR A 127 -2.08 10.19 4.28
C THR A 127 -1.71 11.49 5.00
N ASN A 128 -0.55 11.49 5.64
CA ASN A 128 0.03 12.73 6.14
C ASN A 128 0.56 13.58 4.98
N ILE A 129 0.16 14.86 4.96
CA ILE A 129 0.53 15.84 3.94
C ILE A 129 2.05 16.10 3.86
N ALA A 130 2.82 15.67 4.85
CA ALA A 130 4.27 15.75 4.84
C ALA A 130 4.91 14.89 3.73
N HIS A 131 4.22 13.81 3.32
CA HIS A 131 4.72 12.85 2.35
C HIS A 131 3.85 12.86 1.09
N GLY A 132 4.50 13.08 -0.05
CA GLY A 132 3.82 13.16 -1.34
C GLY A 132 3.56 11.78 -1.96
N PRO A 133 2.67 11.70 -2.96
CA PRO A 133 2.41 10.45 -3.69
C PRO A 133 3.68 9.86 -4.31
N ASP A 134 4.59 10.70 -4.83
CA ASP A 134 5.85 10.24 -5.44
C ASP A 134 6.76 9.51 -4.44
N GLU A 135 6.76 9.91 -3.17
CA GLU A 135 7.55 9.27 -2.12
C GLU A 135 6.98 7.89 -1.77
N LEU A 136 5.65 7.81 -1.60
CA LEU A 136 4.94 6.55 -1.40
C LEU A 136 5.11 5.59 -2.59
N ALA A 137 5.11 6.12 -3.82
CA ALA A 137 5.29 5.32 -5.03
C ALA A 137 6.66 4.64 -5.09
N VAL A 138 7.72 5.33 -4.65
CA VAL A 138 9.08 4.75 -4.59
C VAL A 138 9.15 3.59 -3.59
N LEU A 139 8.39 3.67 -2.51
CA LEU A 139 8.33 2.64 -1.46
C LEU A 139 7.42 1.47 -1.81
N ASN A 140 6.63 1.55 -2.87
CA ASN A 140 5.73 0.47 -3.23
C ASN A 140 6.49 -0.76 -3.74
N PRO A 141 6.51 -1.88 -2.99
CA PRO A 141 7.23 -3.08 -3.41
C PRO A 141 6.41 -3.92 -4.43
N GLN A 142 5.29 -3.39 -4.93
CA GLN A 142 4.20 -4.15 -5.55
C GLN A 142 3.56 -5.10 -4.54
N ALA A 143 3.16 -4.55 -3.38
CA ALA A 143 2.55 -5.32 -2.31
C ALA A 143 1.22 -5.94 -2.75
N GLU A 144 0.98 -7.18 -2.30
CA GLU A 144 -0.36 -7.76 -2.31
C GLU A 144 -1.26 -6.96 -1.36
N ILE A 145 -2.55 -6.91 -1.67
CA ILE A 145 -3.52 -6.13 -0.92
C ILE A 145 -4.86 -6.85 -0.83
N VAL A 146 -5.51 -6.71 0.32
CA VAL A 146 -6.96 -6.86 0.45
C VAL A 146 -7.53 -5.53 0.93
N ALA A 147 -8.53 -5.02 0.21
CA ALA A 147 -9.12 -3.71 0.47
C ALA A 147 -10.64 -3.81 0.61
N VAL A 148 -11.15 -3.37 1.76
CA VAL A 148 -12.56 -3.16 2.10
C VAL A 148 -12.89 -1.70 1.79
N LEU A 149 -13.76 -1.47 0.80
CA LEU A 149 -13.86 -0.18 0.11
C LEU A 149 -15.28 0.41 0.16
N ASP A 150 -15.34 1.71 0.41
CA ASP A 150 -16.52 2.56 0.27
C ASP A 150 -16.45 3.34 -1.05
N ASP A 151 -17.55 3.39 -1.79
CA ASP A 151 -17.65 4.18 -3.02
C ASP A 151 -17.83 5.67 -2.69
N ILE A 152 -16.76 6.43 -2.94
CA ILE A 152 -16.72 7.88 -2.76
C ILE A 152 -16.81 8.64 -4.08
N THR A 153 -17.24 8.01 -5.17
CA THR A 153 -17.29 8.61 -6.52
C THR A 153 -18.09 9.92 -6.54
N THR A 154 -19.16 9.98 -5.74
CA THR A 154 -20.02 11.17 -5.62
C THR A 154 -19.82 11.96 -4.32
N TRP A 155 -18.87 11.54 -3.48
CA TRP A 155 -18.62 12.14 -2.18
C TRP A 155 -18.22 13.60 -2.29
N ARG A 156 -18.77 14.41 -1.38
CA ARG A 156 -18.42 15.82 -1.19
C ARG A 156 -18.45 16.11 0.31
N PRO A 157 -17.33 16.49 0.95
CA PRO A 157 -17.30 16.68 2.39
C PRO A 157 -18.15 17.88 2.83
N GLN A 158 -18.27 18.92 1.99
CA GLN A 158 -19.11 20.10 2.24
C GLN A 158 -19.76 20.57 0.93
N PRO A 159 -20.92 21.25 0.98
CA PRO A 159 -21.62 21.71 -0.23
C PRO A 159 -20.81 22.65 -1.13
N ASP A 160 -19.90 23.43 -0.56
CA ASP A 160 -19.03 24.40 -1.24
C ASP A 160 -17.64 23.85 -1.56
N THR A 161 -17.33 22.62 -1.14
CA THR A 161 -16.05 21.96 -1.47
C THR A 161 -16.10 21.41 -2.88
N THR A 162 -15.06 21.71 -3.65
CA THR A 162 -14.84 21.11 -4.97
C THR A 162 -13.87 19.96 -4.85
N VAL A 163 -14.31 18.77 -5.27
CA VAL A 163 -13.45 17.58 -5.41
C VAL A 163 -12.89 17.56 -6.81
N THR A 164 -11.58 17.73 -6.94
CA THR A 164 -10.87 17.66 -8.22
C THR A 164 -10.23 16.29 -8.37
N ARG A 165 -10.60 15.57 -9.43
CA ARG A 165 -9.96 14.30 -9.81
C ARG A 165 -8.75 14.57 -10.71
N PRO A 166 -7.58 13.97 -10.42
CA PRO A 166 -6.41 14.09 -11.28
C PRO A 166 -6.59 13.29 -12.57
N SER A 167 -5.88 13.68 -13.63
CA SER A 167 -5.98 13.04 -14.95
C SER A 167 -5.48 11.59 -14.99
N ALA A 168 -4.70 11.17 -13.99
CA ALA A 168 -4.23 9.80 -13.86
C ALA A 168 -5.35 8.81 -13.55
N ILE A 169 -6.47 9.28 -12.98
CA ILE A 169 -7.64 8.45 -12.67
C ILE A 169 -8.67 8.63 -13.80
N PRO A 170 -9.04 7.55 -14.52
CA PRO A 170 -10.03 7.65 -15.59
C PRO A 170 -11.37 8.20 -15.08
N SER A 171 -12.02 9.05 -15.90
CA SER A 171 -13.26 9.73 -15.51
C SER A 171 -14.43 8.77 -15.30
N GLN A 172 -14.41 7.61 -15.96
CA GLN A 172 -15.43 6.57 -15.82
C GLN A 172 -15.16 5.61 -14.66
N ALA A 173 -13.96 5.64 -14.07
CA ALA A 173 -13.62 4.74 -12.98
C ALA A 173 -14.27 5.19 -11.67
N GLY A 174 -14.77 4.23 -10.88
CA GLY A 174 -15.15 4.47 -9.50
C GLY A 174 -13.96 5.03 -8.70
N LEU A 175 -14.26 5.83 -7.68
CA LEU A 175 -13.29 6.25 -6.69
C LEU A 175 -13.69 5.67 -5.35
N TYR A 176 -12.74 5.04 -4.69
CA TYR A 176 -12.98 4.37 -3.43
C TYR A 176 -12.19 5.03 -2.30
N ALA A 177 -12.69 4.93 -1.09
CA ALA A 177 -11.91 5.12 0.12
C ALA A 177 -11.82 3.77 0.83
N PRO A 178 -10.70 3.43 1.46
CA PRO A 178 -10.68 2.27 2.34
C PRO A 178 -11.50 2.59 3.59
N TYR A 179 -12.19 1.58 4.11
CA TYR A 179 -12.59 1.60 5.50
C TYR A 179 -11.34 1.77 6.38
N ARG A 180 -11.45 2.37 7.57
CA ARG A 180 -10.27 2.81 8.35
C ARG A 180 -9.27 1.70 8.64
N ASP A 181 -9.77 0.54 9.03
CA ASP A 181 -9.06 -0.73 9.23
C ASP A 181 -9.29 -1.72 8.08
N GLY A 182 -9.65 -1.20 6.89
CA GLY A 182 -10.05 -1.97 5.72
C GLY A 182 -8.96 -2.17 4.68
N LEU A 183 -7.76 -1.61 4.85
CA LEU A 183 -6.69 -1.68 3.85
C LEU A 183 -5.47 -2.42 4.44
N TRP A 184 -5.29 -3.66 4.00
CA TRP A 184 -4.23 -4.56 4.46
C TRP A 184 -3.27 -4.89 3.33
N LEU A 185 -1.98 -4.73 3.59
CA LEU A 185 -0.88 -4.93 2.65
C LEU A 185 -0.01 -6.10 3.08
N GLN A 186 0.60 -6.80 2.13
CA GLN A 186 1.64 -7.78 2.42
C GLN A 186 2.67 -7.78 1.30
N GLY A 187 3.91 -7.48 1.64
CA GLY A 187 5.04 -7.62 0.75
C GLY A 187 5.55 -9.07 0.70
N ALA A 188 6.33 -9.41 -0.32
CA ALA A 188 6.90 -10.75 -0.48
C ALA A 188 7.89 -11.13 0.65
N ALA A 189 8.37 -10.15 1.41
CA ALA A 189 9.24 -10.37 2.57
C ALA A 189 8.49 -10.30 3.92
N ASP A 190 7.18 -10.07 3.92
CA ASP A 190 6.38 -9.95 5.13
C ASP A 190 5.74 -11.28 5.54
N ASP A 191 5.95 -11.67 6.80
CA ASP A 191 5.32 -12.86 7.39
C ASP A 191 3.85 -12.61 7.78
N ASP A 192 3.51 -11.38 8.15
CA ASP A 192 2.16 -10.95 8.57
C ASP A 192 1.66 -9.81 7.68
N MET A 193 0.35 -9.67 7.54
CA MET A 193 -0.24 -8.52 6.86
C MET A 193 -0.15 -7.23 7.70
N LEU A 194 -0.10 -6.09 7.02
CA LEU A 194 0.17 -4.76 7.57
C LEU A 194 -0.99 -3.81 7.23
N GLY A 195 -1.59 -3.19 8.25
CA GLY A 195 -2.61 -2.16 8.06
C GLY A 195 -1.99 -0.78 7.88
N ILE A 196 -2.69 0.14 7.20
CA ILE A 196 -2.34 1.56 7.21
C ILE A 196 -2.94 2.19 8.48
N ASP A 197 -2.10 2.65 9.40
CA ASP A 197 -2.49 3.26 10.70
C ASP A 197 -3.24 2.31 11.66
N VAL A 198 -3.18 0.99 11.40
CA VAL A 198 -3.83 -0.05 12.24
C VAL A 198 -2.88 -1.21 12.42
N ALA A 199 -2.66 -1.65 13.66
CA ALA A 199 -1.87 -2.83 13.92
C ALA A 199 -2.71 -4.09 13.71
N HIS A 200 -2.08 -5.17 13.25
CA HIS A 200 -2.71 -6.49 13.16
C HIS A 200 -3.38 -6.92 14.48
N SER A 201 -2.75 -6.60 15.62
CA SER A 201 -3.27 -6.86 16.96
C SER A 201 -4.57 -6.13 17.31
N ASP A 202 -4.94 -5.12 16.52
CA ASP A 202 -6.15 -4.32 16.73
C ASP A 202 -7.36 -4.92 16.02
N LEU A 203 -7.19 -5.98 15.21
CA LEU A 203 -8.30 -6.72 14.63
C LEU A 203 -9.25 -7.23 15.71
N ALA A 204 -10.53 -6.95 15.53
CA ALA A 204 -11.56 -7.41 16.42
C ALA A 204 -11.56 -8.96 16.50
N PRO A 205 -11.89 -9.57 17.67
CA PRO A 205 -11.91 -11.02 17.81
C PRO A 205 -12.81 -11.77 16.81
N GLY A 206 -13.80 -11.09 16.22
CA GLY A 206 -14.69 -11.66 15.20
C GLY A 206 -14.01 -11.96 13.86
N TRP A 207 -12.80 -11.45 13.63
CA TRP A 207 -11.95 -11.85 12.50
C TRP A 207 -11.31 -13.23 12.69
N GLY A 208 -11.25 -13.75 13.92
CA GLY A 208 -10.61 -15.03 14.22
C GLY A 208 -9.08 -14.93 14.25
N ALA A 209 -8.40 -15.98 13.78
CA ALA A 209 -6.94 -16.10 13.80
C ALA A 209 -6.33 -15.82 12.41
N VAL A 210 -6.74 -14.73 11.79
CA VAL A 210 -6.19 -14.30 10.51
C VAL A 210 -4.80 -13.72 10.73
N HIS A 211 -3.79 -14.13 9.96
CA HIS A 211 -2.42 -13.64 10.06
C HIS A 211 -1.92 -12.95 8.78
N ASP A 212 -2.31 -13.49 7.64
CA ASP A 212 -1.89 -13.03 6.32
C ASP A 212 -3.10 -12.68 5.43
N LEU A 213 -2.82 -12.16 4.22
CA LEU A 213 -3.88 -11.79 3.28
C LEU A 213 -4.66 -12.99 2.72
N THR A 214 -4.08 -14.20 2.74
CA THR A 214 -4.76 -15.42 2.30
C THR A 214 -5.85 -15.79 3.31
N ASP A 215 -5.52 -15.80 4.59
CA ASP A 215 -6.46 -16.04 5.69
C ASP A 215 -7.55 -14.95 5.71
N PHE A 216 -7.17 -13.68 5.55
CA PHE A 216 -8.12 -12.56 5.53
C PHE A 216 -9.11 -12.70 4.37
N SER A 217 -8.61 -12.97 3.16
CA SER A 217 -9.45 -13.22 1.98
C SER A 217 -10.36 -14.44 2.18
N ALA A 218 -9.85 -15.52 2.78
CA ALA A 218 -10.63 -16.73 3.04
C ALA A 218 -11.79 -16.47 4.02
N ALA A 219 -11.54 -15.68 5.08
CA ALA A 219 -12.58 -15.28 6.03
C ALA A 219 -13.71 -14.49 5.35
N ILE A 220 -13.36 -13.54 4.48
CA ILE A 220 -14.33 -12.76 3.69
C ILE A 220 -15.15 -13.66 2.77
N LYS A 221 -14.49 -14.55 2.01
CA LYS A 221 -15.18 -15.49 1.11
C LYS A 221 -16.14 -16.41 1.87
N GLN A 222 -15.75 -16.85 3.07
CA GLN A 222 -16.62 -17.67 3.92
C GLN A 222 -17.85 -16.89 4.39
N ALA A 223 -17.69 -15.60 4.75
CA ALA A 223 -18.80 -14.74 5.12
C ALA A 223 -19.79 -14.57 3.95
N VAL A 224 -19.29 -14.24 2.75
CA VAL A 224 -20.12 -14.11 1.54
C VAL A 224 -20.86 -15.40 1.19
N ALA A 225 -20.24 -16.56 1.38
CA ALA A 225 -20.88 -17.85 1.11
C ALA A 225 -21.96 -18.25 2.14
N SER A 226 -22.03 -17.54 3.27
CA SER A 226 -22.96 -17.82 4.37
C SER A 226 -24.21 -16.94 4.36
N ASP A 227 -24.24 -15.91 3.51
CA ASP A 227 -25.39 -15.01 3.28
C ASP A 227 -26.36 -15.57 2.22
#